data_AF-A3TPZ5-F1
#
_entry.id   AF-A3TPZ5-F1
#
_cell.length_a   1.000
_cell.length_b   1.000
_cell.length_c   1.000
_cell.angle_alpha   90.00
_cell.angle_beta   90.00
_cell.angle_gamma   90.00
#
_symmetry.space_group_name_H-M   'P 1'
#
loop_
_entity.id
_entity.type
_entity.pdbx_description
1 polymer ?
#
loop_
_entity_poly.entity_id
_entity_poly.type
_entity_poly.pdbx_seq_one_letter_code
_entity_poly.pdbx_strand_id
1 'polypeptide(L)'
;MTGWWWLVVVLTVLGVILLAVGFLQLRGARPTAEIKSGFGGPAGSSDVGSHPGFNAPGPRDHWKVGAPLRIAGFSCLAAAATVGLILTIAKAF
;
A
#
# COMPACT_ATOMS: atom_id res chain seq x y z
N MET A 1 -29.36 -16.62 5.58
CA MET A 1 -27.93 -16.31 5.80
C MET A 1 -27.86 -15.55 7.12
N THR A 2 -27.03 -15.97 8.07
CA THR A 2 -26.92 -15.27 9.36
C THR A 2 -26.53 -13.81 9.11
N GLY A 3 -27.16 -12.87 9.84
CA GLY A 3 -27.03 -11.42 9.63
C GLY A 3 -25.63 -10.83 9.86
N TRP A 4 -24.59 -11.65 9.96
CA TRP A 4 -23.19 -11.27 10.21
C TRP A 4 -22.29 -11.48 8.98
N TRP A 5 -22.76 -12.15 7.93
CA TRP A 5 -21.98 -12.39 6.71
C TRP A 5 -21.61 -11.11 5.95
N TRP A 6 -22.39 -10.04 6.11
CA TRP A 6 -22.06 -8.75 5.51
C TRP A 6 -20.74 -8.18 6.05
N LEU A 7 -20.35 -8.50 7.30
CA LEU A 7 -19.04 -8.08 7.84
C LEU A 7 -17.90 -8.70 7.05
N VAL A 8 -18.02 -9.98 6.67
CA VAL A 8 -17.01 -10.68 5.86
C VAL A 8 -16.87 -9.98 4.50
N VAL A 9 -17.99 -9.64 3.87
CA VAL A 9 -18.01 -8.94 2.58
C VAL A 9 -17.36 -7.55 2.71
N VAL A 10 -17.77 -6.76 3.70
CA VAL A 10 -17.24 -5.40 3.90
C VAL A 10 -15.75 -5.42 4.19
N LEU A 11 -15.28 -6.29 5.09
CA LEU A 11 -13.85 -6.42 5.40
C LEU A 11 -13.04 -6.89 4.18
N THR A 12 -13.61 -7.81 3.39
CA THR A 12 -12.94 -8.28 2.17
C THR A 12 -12.80 -7.16 1.15
N VAL A 13 -13.89 -6.45 0.85
CA VAL A 13 -13.89 -5.33 -0.12
C VAL A 13 -12.96 -4.22 0.34
N LEU A 14 -13.04 -3.82 1.62
CA LEU A 14 -12.15 -2.82 2.19
C LEU A 14 -10.69 -3.26 2.11
N GLY A 15 -10.38 -4.51 2.45
CA GLY A 15 -9.04 -5.07 2.36
C GLY A 15 -8.47 -5.01 0.94
N VAL A 16 -9.26 -5.39 -0.06
CA VAL A 16 -8.88 -5.33 -1.48
C VAL A 16 -8.63 -3.89 -1.92
N ILE A 17 -9.49 -2.93 -1.55
CA ILE A 17 -9.32 -1.51 -1.90
C ILE A 17 -8.02 -0.96 -1.29
N LEU A 18 -7.77 -1.23 0.00
CA LEU A 18 -6.56 -0.79 0.68
C LEU A 18 -5.28 -1.36 0.03
N LEU A 19 -5.30 -2.64 -0.34
CA LEU A 19 -4.20 -3.26 -1.08
C LEU A 19 -4.02 -2.59 -2.45
N ALA A 20 -5.09 -2.40 -3.21
CA ALA A 20 -5.03 -1.78 -4.54
C ALA A 20 -4.40 -0.39 -4.46
N VAL A 21 -4.87 0.48 -3.55
CA VAL A 21 -4.31 1.82 -3.35
C VAL A 21 -2.86 1.75 -2.88
N GLY A 22 -2.54 0.89 -1.90
CA GLY A 22 -1.18 0.75 -1.39
C GLY A 22 -0.18 0.26 -2.45
N PHE A 23 -0.59 -0.64 -3.34
CA PHE A 23 0.23 -1.08 -4.47
C PHE A 23 0.33 -0.04 -5.59
N LEU A 24 -0.72 0.73 -5.85
CA LEU A 24 -0.68 1.86 -6.79
C LEU A 24 0.30 2.92 -6.31
N GLN A 25 0.28 3.28 -5.02
CA GLN A 25 1.25 4.20 -4.43
C GLN A 25 2.69 3.68 -4.53
N LEU A 26 2.91 2.40 -4.23
CA LEU A 26 4.22 1.76 -4.40
C LEU A 26 4.72 1.81 -5.86
N ARG A 27 3.82 1.57 -6.82
CA ARG A 27 4.16 1.61 -8.26
C ARG A 27 4.46 3.03 -8.72
N GLY A 28 3.67 4.01 -8.30
CA GLY A 28 3.89 5.43 -8.62
C GLY A 28 5.18 5.99 -8.02
N ALA A 29 5.61 5.47 -6.87
CA ALA A 29 6.86 5.86 -6.24
C ALA A 29 8.11 5.17 -6.82
N ARG A 30 7.96 4.26 -7.80
CA ARG A 30 9.12 3.58 -8.40
C ARG A 30 10.05 4.61 -9.05
N PRO A 31 11.36 4.59 -8.73
CA PRO A 31 12.32 5.45 -9.41
C PRO A 31 12.32 5.16 -10.92
N THR A 32 12.07 6.17 -11.74
CA THR A 32 12.25 6.07 -13.19
C THR A 32 13.72 6.31 -13.53
N ALA A 33 14.23 5.66 -14.57
CA ALA A 33 15.64 5.74 -14.97
C ALA A 33 16.08 7.16 -15.40
N GLU A 34 15.12 8.05 -15.70
CA GLU A 34 15.33 9.46 -16.02
C GLU A 34 15.70 10.30 -14.80
N ILE A 35 15.27 9.92 -13.59
CA ILE A 35 15.56 10.67 -12.35
C ILE A 35 16.81 10.07 -11.70
N LYS A 36 17.92 10.06 -12.44
CA LYS A 36 19.23 9.60 -11.92
C LYS A 36 20.14 10.74 -11.49
N SER A 37 19.83 11.97 -11.86
CA SER A 37 20.54 13.16 -11.38
C SER A 37 19.61 14.36 -11.52
N GLY A 38 19.31 14.98 -10.39
CA GLY A 38 18.51 16.19 -10.30
C GLY A 38 17.03 15.94 -10.14
N PHE A 39 16.42 16.68 -9.21
CA PHE A 39 15.12 17.28 -9.51
C PHE A 39 15.35 18.22 -10.72
N GLY A 40 15.48 17.62 -11.91
CA GLY A 40 15.83 18.30 -13.15
C GLY A 40 14.62 19.09 -13.64
N GLY A 41 14.42 20.27 -13.06
CA GLY A 41 13.72 21.31 -13.79
C GLY A 41 14.53 21.72 -15.03
N PRO A 42 13.94 22.55 -15.91
CA PRO A 42 14.62 23.08 -17.09
C PRO A 42 15.97 23.71 -16.71
N ALA A 43 16.90 23.80 -17.66
CA ALA A 43 18.19 24.46 -17.45
C ALA A 43 18.02 25.80 -16.70
N GLY A 44 18.53 25.87 -15.47
CA GLY A 44 18.34 27.01 -14.54
C GLY A 44 17.60 26.67 -13.24
N SER A 45 17.01 25.47 -13.09
CA SER A 45 16.46 25.05 -11.80
C SER A 45 17.57 24.63 -10.84
N SER A 46 17.53 25.12 -9.60
CA SER A 46 18.47 24.76 -8.54
C SER A 46 18.42 23.25 -8.26
N ASP A 47 19.41 22.52 -8.76
CA ASP A 47 19.60 21.11 -8.44
C ASP A 47 20.05 20.99 -6.97
N VAL A 48 19.10 20.78 -6.07
CA VAL A 48 19.36 20.53 -4.65
C VAL A 48 19.88 19.11 -4.37
N GLY A 49 19.96 18.25 -5.40
CA GLY A 49 20.42 16.87 -5.28
C GLY A 49 21.88 16.74 -4.82
N SER A 50 22.68 17.80 -4.98
CA SER A 50 24.09 17.85 -4.60
C SER A 50 24.38 18.77 -3.39
N HIS A 51 23.35 19.22 -2.67
CA HIS A 51 23.57 20.10 -1.51
C HIS A 51 24.20 19.33 -0.34
N PRO A 52 25.22 19.87 0.35
CA PRO A 52 25.78 19.23 1.54
C PRO A 52 24.71 19.08 2.62
N GLY A 53 24.33 17.83 2.93
CA GLY A 53 23.25 17.50 3.87
C GLY A 53 21.98 16.93 3.22
N PHE A 54 21.88 16.91 1.89
CA PHE A 54 20.79 16.24 1.19
C PHE A 54 21.07 14.74 1.07
N ASN A 55 20.29 13.92 1.78
CA ASN A 55 20.29 12.47 1.60
C ASN A 55 19.24 12.11 0.53
N ALA A 56 19.70 11.82 -0.68
CA ALA A 56 18.82 11.32 -1.73
C ALA A 56 18.17 9.98 -1.28
N PRO A 57 16.85 9.80 -1.49
CA PRO A 57 16.19 8.53 -1.21
C PRO A 57 16.87 7.39 -1.95
N GLY A 58 17.17 6.31 -1.25
CA GLY A 58 17.81 5.14 -1.83
C GLY A 58 16.90 4.45 -2.86
N PRO A 59 17.45 3.67 -3.80
CA PRO A 59 16.68 3.01 -4.86
C PRO A 59 15.58 2.05 -4.37
N ARG A 60 15.57 1.69 -3.08
CA ARG A 60 14.59 0.79 -2.45
C ARG A 60 13.62 1.50 -1.51
N ASP A 61 13.80 2.79 -1.24
CA ASP A 61 12.95 3.51 -0.28
C ASP A 61 11.50 3.63 -0.74
N HIS A 62 11.25 3.56 -2.05
CA HIS A 62 9.91 3.48 -2.60
C HIS A 62 9.11 2.27 -2.08
N TRP A 63 9.76 1.20 -1.58
CA TRP A 63 9.09 0.02 -1.03
C TRP A 63 8.32 0.30 0.26
N LYS A 64 8.67 1.37 0.96
CA LYS A 64 7.98 1.81 2.18
C LYS A 64 6.69 2.57 1.84
N VAL A 65 6.59 3.13 0.63
CA VAL A 65 5.43 3.89 0.18
C VAL A 65 4.22 2.96 0.08
N GLY A 66 3.09 3.37 0.66
CA GLY A 66 1.87 2.57 0.74
C GLY A 66 2.00 1.29 1.58
N ALA A 67 3.09 1.10 2.35
CA ALA A 67 3.23 -0.07 3.23
C ALA A 67 2.16 -0.12 4.33
N PRO A 68 1.79 0.99 5.01
CA PRO A 68 0.72 0.96 6.01
C PRO A 68 -0.63 0.52 5.43
N LEU A 69 -0.98 1.01 4.24
CA LEU A 69 -2.20 0.62 3.51
C LEU A 69 -2.18 -0.87 3.13
N ARG A 70 -1.01 -1.38 2.69
CA ARG A 70 -0.86 -2.79 2.37
C ARG A 70 -1.01 -3.68 3.61
N ILE A 71 -0.38 -3.31 4.72
CA ILE A 71 -0.49 -4.03 5.99
C ILE A 71 -1.96 -4.03 6.45
N ALA A 72 -2.61 -2.87 6.50
CA ALA A 72 -4.02 -2.76 6.87
C ALA A 72 -4.93 -3.58 5.94
N GLY A 73 -4.65 -3.59 4.64
CA GLY A 73 -5.38 -4.40 3.65
C GLY A 73 -5.28 -5.90 3.91
N PHE A 74 -4.05 -6.41 4.13
CA PHE A 74 -3.85 -7.81 4.50
C PHE A 74 -4.49 -8.16 5.85
N SER A 75 -4.42 -7.27 6.84
CA SER A 75 -5.09 -7.46 8.14
C SER A 75 -6.61 -7.55 8.00
N CYS A 76 -7.23 -6.71 7.15
CA CYS A 76 -8.67 -6.80 6.84
C CYS A 76 -9.04 -8.15 6.22
N LEU A 77 -8.23 -8.64 5.25
CA LEU A 77 -8.47 -9.94 4.62
C LEU A 77 -8.33 -11.10 5.60
N ALA A 78 -7.31 -11.05 6.47
CA ALA A 78 -7.13 -12.05 7.52
C ALA A 78 -8.33 -12.06 8.47
N ALA A 79 -8.78 -10.89 8.94
CA ALA A 79 -9.96 -10.76 9.78
C ALA A 79 -11.24 -11.29 9.10
N ALA A 80 -11.45 -10.96 7.82
CA ALA A 80 -12.58 -11.46 7.03
C ALA A 80 -12.57 -12.99 6.95
N ALA A 81 -11.40 -13.60 6.68
CA ALA A 81 -11.25 -15.04 6.62
C ALA A 81 -11.52 -15.70 7.98
N THR A 82 -11.00 -15.13 9.07
CA THR A 82 -11.25 -15.64 10.43
C THR A 82 -12.73 -15.58 10.79
N VAL A 83 -13.39 -14.44 10.56
CA VAL A 83 -14.83 -14.29 10.84
C VAL A 83 -15.65 -15.22 9.96
N GLY A 84 -15.34 -15.33 8.67
CA GLY A 84 -16.03 -16.23 7.74
C GLY A 84 -15.89 -17.70 8.16
N LEU A 85 -14.71 -18.11 8.61
CA LEU A 85 -14.47 -19.45 9.15
C LEU A 85 -15.33 -19.70 10.40
N ILE A 86 -15.33 -18.77 11.36
CA ILE A 86 -16.14 -18.88 12.58
C ILE A 86 -17.63 -19.02 12.25
N LEU A 87 -18.15 -18.18 11.35
CA LEU A 87 -19.56 -18.22 10.94
C LEU A 87 -19.91 -19.53 10.21
N THR A 88 -18.96 -20.09 9.46
CA THR A 88 -19.14 -21.37 8.77
C THR A 88 -19.22 -22.52 9.77
N ILE A 89 -18.28 -22.56 10.73
CA ILE A 89 -18.26 -23.56 11.82
C ILE A 89 -19.54 -23.44 12.66
N ALA A 90 -19.92 -22.23 13.08
CA ALA A 90 -21.09 -22.00 13.91
C ALA A 90 -22.43 -22.36 13.23
N LYS A 91 -22.44 -22.53 11.90
CA LYS A 91 -23.61 -23.02 11.17
C LYS A 91 -23.62 -24.54 11.00
N ALA A 92 -22.46 -25.19 11.17
CA ALA A 92 -22.31 -26.64 11.04
C ALA A 92 -22.68 -27.39 12.33
N PHE A 93 -22.75 -26.69 13.46
CA PHE A 93 -23.20 -27.18 14.76
C PHE A 93 -24.52 -26.50 15.15
#